data_AF-A0A970GMI6-F1
#
_entry.id   AF-A0A970GMI6-F1
#
_cell.length_a   1.000
_cell.length_b   1.000
_cell.length_c   1.000
_cell.angle_alpha   90.00
_cell.angle_beta   90.00
_cell.angle_gamma   90.00
#
_symmetry.space_group_name_H-M   'P 1'
#
loop_
_entity.id
_entity.type
_entity.pdbx_description
1 polymer ?
#
loop_
_entity_poly.entity_id
_entity_poly.type
_entity_poly.pdbx_seq_one_letter_code
_entity_poly.pdbx_strand_id
1 'polypeptide(L)' 'MSFIFLIKKYNLSLTETLAVGDRKLDIEAAKRAGIKTFHLHNECENYIKISDYHGSSLKDLLELI' A
#
# COMPACT_ATOMS: atom_id res chain seq x y z
N MET A 1 -10.03 8.85 -0.01
CA MET A 1 -9.83 10.24 0.47
C MET A 1 -8.85 10.34 1.64
N SER A 2 -8.77 9.35 2.54
CA SER A 2 -7.82 9.31 3.67
C SER A 2 -6.35 9.50 3.25
N PHE A 3 -5.85 8.73 2.29
CA PHE A 3 -4.45 8.83 1.84
C PHE A 3 -4.11 10.21 1.24
N ILE A 4 -4.99 10.76 0.40
CA ILE A 4 -4.81 12.11 -0.17
C ILE A 4 -4.71 13.17 0.94
N PHE A 5 -5.54 13.05 1.98
CA PHE A 5 -5.48 13.95 3.13
C PHE A 5 -4.14 13.82 3.87
N LEU A 6 -3.68 12.59 4.14
CA LEU A 6 -2.41 12.35 4.83
C LEU A 6 -1.21 12.87 4.03
N ILE A 7 -1.16 12.59 2.72
CA ILE A 7 -0.12 13.12 1.82
C ILE A 7 -0.05 14.64 1.94
N LYS A 8 -1.19 15.34 1.82
CA LYS A 8 -1.23 16.80 1.87
C LYS A 8 -0.88 17.34 3.26
N LYS A 9 -1.43 16.72 4.31
CA LYS A 9 -1.24 17.17 5.70
C LYS A 9 0.22 17.08 6.14
N TYR A 10 0.91 16.01 5.75
CA TYR A 10 2.28 15.75 6.15
C TYR A 10 3.31 16.04 5.05
N ASN A 11 2.87 16.62 3.92
CA ASN A 11 3.68 16.89 2.74
C ASN A 11 4.52 15.67 2.30
N LEU A 12 3.88 14.50 2.26
CA LEU A 12 4.57 13.24 1.95
C LEU A 12 4.91 13.15 0.46
N SER A 13 6.09 12.62 0.16
CA SER A 13 6.53 12.30 -1.19
C SER A 13 5.82 11.05 -1.70
N LEU A 14 5.13 11.15 -2.84
CA LEU A 14 4.40 10.02 -3.43
C LEU A 14 5.31 8.84 -3.79
N THR A 15 6.57 9.12 -4.14
CA THR A 15 7.56 8.12 -4.54
C THR A 15 8.28 7.48 -3.35
N GLU A 16 8.24 8.11 -2.17
CA GLU A 16 8.89 7.64 -0.94
C GLU A 16 7.89 7.24 0.13
N THR A 17 6.60 7.17 -0.22
CA THR A 17 5.53 6.69 0.66
C THR A 17 5.07 5.33 0.19
N LEU A 18 4.82 4.43 1.15
CA LEU A 18 4.27 3.10 0.91
C LEU A 18 3.01 2.93 1.77
N ALA A 19 1.90 2.60 1.13
CA ALA A 19 0.66 2.26 1.83
C ALA A 19 0.63 0.74 2.10
N VAL A 20 0.39 0.36 3.35
CA VAL A 20 0.31 -1.04 3.79
C VAL A 20 -1.13 -1.33 4.23
N GLY A 21 -1.72 -2.42 3.74
CA GLY A 21 -3.05 -2.84 4.15
C GLY A 21 -3.32 -4.30 3.78
N ASP A 22 -4.27 -4.93 4.46
CA ASP A 22 -4.69 -6.32 4.24
C ASP A 22 -5.96 -6.42 3.38
N ARG A 23 -6.71 -5.32 3.22
CA ARG A 23 -7.96 -5.29 2.47
C ARG A 23 -7.79 -4.62 1.12
N LYS A 24 -8.59 -5.08 0.14
CA LYS A 24 -8.67 -4.49 -1.20
C LYS A 24 -8.87 -2.97 -1.20
N LEU A 25 -9.71 -2.48 -0.28
CA LEU A 25 -10.03 -1.06 -0.18
C LEU A 25 -8.78 -0.20 0.10
N ASP A 26 -7.84 -0.71 0.89
CA ASP A 26 -6.61 0.00 1.22
C ASP A 26 -5.74 0.15 -0.04
N ILE A 27 -5.59 -0.95 -0.80
CA ILE A 27 -4.82 -1.00 -2.05
C ILE A 27 -5.43 -0.06 -3.10
N GLU A 28 -6.74 -0.14 -3.32
CA GLU A 28 -7.42 0.70 -4.30
C GLU A 28 -7.38 2.18 -3.90
N ALA A 29 -7.59 2.49 -2.61
CA ALA A 29 -7.56 3.87 -2.13
C ALA A 29 -6.17 4.49 -2.25
N ALA A 30 -5.11 3.72 -1.97
CA ALA A 30 -3.73 4.17 -2.09
C ALA A 30 -3.29 4.33 -3.56
N LYS A 31 -3.64 3.39 -4.45
CA LYS A 31 -3.39 3.53 -5.88
C LYS A 31 -4.06 4.75 -6.49
N ARG A 32 -5.31 5.03 -6.11
CA ARG A 32 -6.01 6.26 -6.52
C ARG A 32 -5.36 7.53 -5.96
N ALA A 33 -4.61 7.43 -4.86
CA ALA A 33 -3.83 8.52 -4.30
C ALA A 33 -2.43 8.65 -4.93
N GLY A 34 -2.05 7.75 -5.85
CA GLY A 34 -0.77 7.76 -6.54
C GLY A 34 0.40 7.24 -5.71
N ILE A 35 0.13 6.45 -4.66
CA ILE A 35 1.15 5.88 -3.77
C ILE A 35 1.35 4.40 -4.08
N LYS A 36 2.59 3.91 -3.93
CA LYS A 36 2.87 2.48 -3.94
C LYS A 36 2.16 1.74 -2.81
N THR A 37 1.90 0.46 -3.03
CA THR A 37 1.09 -0.38 -2.14
C THR A 37 1.77 -1.69 -1.78
N PHE A 38 1.62 -2.11 -0.52
CA PHE A 38 1.99 -3.42 -0.01
C PHE A 38 0.74 -4.12 0.53
N HIS A 39 0.39 -5.28 -0.04
CA HIS A 39 -0.72 -6.10 0.45
C HIS A 39 -0.24 -7.11 1.51
N LEU A 40 -0.76 -6.99 2.73
CA LEU A 40 -0.41 -7.83 3.88
C LEU A 40 -1.29 -9.08 3.97
N HIS A 41 -1.37 -9.85 2.87
CA HIS A 41 -1.98 -11.18 2.84
C HIS A 41 -1.69 -11.88 1.53
N ASN A 42 -1.26 -13.15 1.55
CA ASN A 42 -0.98 -13.89 0.31
C ASN A 42 -2.17 -14.71 -0.22
N GLU A 43 -3.34 -14.67 0.42
CA GLU A 43 -4.44 -15.59 0.12
C GLU A 43 -5.43 -15.08 -0.94
N CYS A 44 -5.32 -13.81 -1.36
CA CYS A 44 -6.21 -13.22 -2.36
C CYS A 44 -5.47 -12.88 -3.66
N GLU A 45 -5.47 -13.79 -4.63
CA GLU A 45 -4.84 -13.62 -5.95
C GLU A 45 -5.24 -12.32 -6.66
N ASN A 46 -6.50 -11.90 -6.52
CA ASN A 46 -7.00 -10.68 -7.13
C ASN A 46 -6.36 -9.42 -6.53
N TYR A 47 -5.86 -9.47 -5.29
CA TYR A 47 -5.26 -8.34 -4.59
C TYR A 47 -3.77 -8.25 -4.91
N ILE A 48 -3.11 -9.42 -4.99
CA ILE A 48 -1.73 -9.54 -5.47
C ILE A 48 -1.55 -8.87 -6.84
N LYS A 49 -2.50 -9.06 -7.77
CA LYS A 49 -2.44 -8.44 -9.11
C LYS A 49 -2.53 -6.91 -9.10
N ILE A 50 -3.17 -6.33 -8.08
CA ILE A 50 -3.39 -4.88 -8.01
C ILE A 50 -2.46 -4.20 -7.01
N SER A 51 -1.74 -4.91 -6.15
CA SER A 51 -0.72 -4.35 -5.27
C SER A 51 0.63 -4.24 -5.99
N ASP A 52 1.51 -3.34 -5.53
CA ASP A 52 2.87 -3.22 -6.09
C ASP A 52 3.85 -4.19 -5.41
N TYR A 53 3.60 -4.51 -4.14
CA TYR A 53 4.29 -5.52 -3.34
C TYR A 53 3.27 -6.33 -2.54
N HIS A 54 3.65 -7.52 -2.10
CA HIS A 54 2.81 -8.35 -1.26
C HIS A 54 3.64 -9.22 -0.33
N GLY A 55 3.07 -9.56 0.82
CA GLY A 55 3.68 -10.45 1.79
C GLY A 55 2.65 -10.92 2.82
N SER A 56 3.04 -11.95 3.55
CA SER A 56 2.26 -12.55 4.62
C SER A 56 2.48 -11.89 5.98
N SER A 57 3.57 -11.11 6.12
CA SER A 57 3.95 -10.52 7.39
C SER A 57 4.63 -9.16 7.25
N LEU A 58 4.71 -8.42 8.36
CA LEU A 58 5.51 -7.19 8.43
C LEU A 58 7.02 -7.45 8.35
N LYS A 59 7.48 -8.70 8.53
CA LYS A 59 8.89 -9.03 8.29
C LYS A 59 9.20 -8.97 6.81
N ASP A 60 8.30 -9.49 5.99
CA ASP A 60 8.39 -9.46 4.52
C ASP A 60 8.46 -8.01 4.02
N LEU A 61 7.79 -7.08 4.72
CA LEU A 61 7.88 -5.65 4.46
C LEU A 61 9.27 -5.08 4.76
N LEU A 62 9.91 -5.51 5.85
CA LEU A 62 11.25 -5.04 6.24
C LEU A 62 12.34 -5.49 5.24
N GLU A 63 12.12 -6.56 4.48
CA GLU A 63 13.07 -7.01 3.45
C GLU A 63 13.05 -6.12 2.19
N LEU A 64 12.06 -5.23 2.06
CA LEU A 64 11.92 -4.32 0.91
C LEU A 64 12.57 -2.94 1.11
N ILE A 65 12.98 -2.60 2.34
CA ILE A 65 13.48 -1.29 2.76
C ILE A 65 14.87 -1.39 3.39
#